data_AF-A0A0L8H6N4-F1
#
_entry.id   AF-A0A0L8H6N4-F1
#
_cell.length_a   1.000
_cell.length_b   1.000
_cell.length_c   1.000
_cell.angle_alpha   90.00
_cell.angle_beta   90.00
_cell.angle_gamma   90.00
#
_symmetry.space_group_name_H-M   'P 1'
#
loop_
_entity.id
_entity.type
_entity.pdbx_description
1 polymer ?
#
loop_
_entity_poly.entity_id
_entity_poly.type
_entity_poly.pdbx_seq_one_letter_code
_entity_poly.pdbx_strand_id
1 'polypeptide(L)'
;MDIQGFDPEKYLDELLAMTCVETNVFRGNKLHVHSYFKFAFGGHLMLQAISAAISTVPKEYYVNSMHNYFLSPGSEDPVTYHVDLMHDGKTFINRFVKATQNGKTLLNMQLSFKRKELDSIQHQWKMPECPLPEDLTSAKEHFDSKLRFI
;
A
#
# COMPACT_ATOMS: atom_id res chain seq x y z
N MET A 1 -16.23 15.94 6.94
CA MET A 1 -15.74 15.10 8.05
C MET A 1 -14.88 15.99 8.91
N ASP A 2 -15.36 16.35 10.09
CA ASP A 2 -14.59 17.14 11.06
C ASP A 2 -13.43 16.30 11.57
N ILE A 3 -12.23 16.89 11.58
CA ILE A 3 -10.95 16.25 11.87
C ILE A 3 -10.58 16.33 13.36
N GLN A 4 -11.52 16.74 14.22
CA GLN A 4 -11.29 16.76 15.66
C GLN A 4 -11.31 15.31 16.20
N GLY A 5 -10.13 14.81 16.59
CA GLY A 5 -9.95 13.46 17.12
C GLY A 5 -9.49 12.42 16.08
N PHE A 6 -9.17 12.82 14.85
CA PHE A 6 -8.55 11.93 13.87
C PHE A 6 -7.08 11.73 14.22
N ASP A 7 -6.73 10.51 14.60
CA ASP A 7 -5.35 10.05 14.78
C ASP A 7 -4.92 9.31 13.49
N PRO A 8 -4.07 9.93 12.65
CA PRO A 8 -3.67 9.34 11.37
C PRO A 8 -2.87 8.05 11.54
N GLU A 9 -2.09 7.92 12.61
CA GLU A 9 -1.24 6.76 12.85
C GLU A 9 -2.11 5.57 13.23
N LYS A 10 -3.00 5.75 14.20
CA LYS A 10 -3.97 4.72 14.59
C LYS A 10 -4.86 4.30 13.42
N TYR A 11 -5.30 5.25 12.61
CA TYR A 11 -6.09 4.95 11.42
C TYR A 11 -5.31 4.08 10.42
N LEU A 12 -4.03 4.39 10.20
CA LEU A 12 -3.19 3.62 9.30
C LEU A 12 -2.91 2.21 9.84
N ASP A 13 -2.67 2.08 11.14
CA ASP A 13 -2.48 0.78 11.81
C ASP A 13 -3.72 -0.10 11.65
N GLU A 14 -4.92 0.45 11.86
CA GLU A 14 -6.18 -0.29 11.68
C GLU A 14 -6.40 -0.69 10.21
N LEU A 15 -6.03 0.19 9.27
CA LEU A 15 -6.17 -0.02 7.84
C LEU A 15 -5.22 -1.11 7.32
N LEU A 16 -3.98 -1.13 7.81
CA LEU A 16 -2.95 -2.09 7.41
C LEU A 16 -2.91 -3.36 8.26
N ALA A 17 -3.65 -3.39 9.37
CA ALA A 17 -3.74 -4.55 10.23
C ALA A 17 -4.21 -5.79 9.46
N MET A 18 -3.55 -6.90 9.75
CA MET A 18 -3.80 -8.19 9.14
C MET A 18 -3.54 -9.31 10.13
N THR A 19 -4.23 -10.42 9.91
CA THR A 19 -4.06 -11.65 10.70
C THR A 19 -3.30 -12.67 9.88
N CYS A 20 -2.24 -13.25 10.44
CA CYS A 20 -1.59 -14.42 9.86
C CYS A 20 -2.52 -15.63 10.03
N VAL A 21 -3.00 -16.20 8.93
CA VAL A 21 -3.93 -17.35 8.97
C VAL A 21 -3.19 -18.67 8.81
N GLU A 22 -2.14 -18.67 7.99
CA GLU A 22 -1.25 -19.80 7.76
C GLU A 22 0.16 -19.26 7.43
N THR A 23 1.15 -20.15 7.36
CA THR A 23 2.51 -19.78 6.94
C THR A 23 2.49 -19.05 5.60
N ASN A 24 2.93 -17.79 5.60
CA ASN A 24 2.96 -16.90 4.44
C ASN A 24 1.57 -16.57 3.84
N VAL A 25 0.49 -16.77 4.58
CA VAL A 25 -0.86 -16.40 4.17
C VAL A 25 -1.45 -15.44 5.21
N PHE A 26 -1.84 -14.26 4.74
CA PHE A 26 -2.32 -13.17 5.58
C PHE A 26 -3.72 -12.76 5.15
N ARG A 27 -4.59 -12.46 6.13
CA ARG A 27 -5.92 -11.93 5.90
C ARG A 27 -5.95 -10.47 6.37
N GLY A 28 -6.12 -9.55 5.43
CA GLY A 28 -6.24 -8.13 5.73
C GLY A 28 -7.61 -7.78 6.30
N ASN A 29 -7.70 -6.60 6.91
CA ASN A 29 -8.98 -5.99 7.25
C ASN A 29 -9.77 -5.59 5.99
N LYS A 30 -11.04 -5.20 6.21
CA LYS A 30 -11.93 -4.74 5.14
C LYS A 30 -11.28 -3.62 4.34
N LEU A 31 -11.42 -3.67 3.01
CA LEU A 31 -10.93 -2.61 2.16
C LEU A 31 -11.86 -1.39 2.25
N HIS A 32 -11.26 -0.20 2.28
CA HIS A 32 -11.99 1.04 2.13
C HIS A 32 -12.47 1.19 0.70
N VAL A 33 -13.80 1.28 0.55
CA VAL A 33 -14.49 1.53 -0.71
C VAL A 33 -15.00 2.97 -0.69
N HIS A 34 -14.78 3.71 -1.77
CA HIS A 34 -15.27 5.07 -1.87
C HIS A 34 -16.80 5.06 -2.03
N SER A 35 -17.51 5.98 -1.38
CA SER A 35 -18.99 6.03 -1.43
C SER A 35 -19.54 6.14 -2.87
N TYR A 36 -18.79 6.78 -3.76
CA TYR A 36 -19.17 6.99 -5.16
C TYR A 36 -18.75 5.85 -6.10
N PHE A 37 -17.58 5.24 -5.88
CA PHE A 37 -17.03 4.19 -6.74
C PHE A 37 -17.09 2.90 -5.95
N LYS A 38 -18.00 1.98 -6.30
CA LYS A 38 -18.26 0.70 -5.59
C LYS A 38 -17.09 -0.30 -5.59
N PHE A 39 -15.87 0.16 -5.85
CA PHE A 39 -14.64 -0.64 -5.89
C PHE A 39 -13.64 -0.11 -4.86
N ALA A 40 -12.91 -1.04 -4.26
CA ALA A 40 -11.87 -0.73 -3.30
C ALA A 40 -10.75 0.14 -3.89
N PHE A 41 -10.20 1.03 -3.07
CA PHE A 41 -9.07 1.84 -3.48
C PHE A 41 -7.82 0.98 -3.71
N GLY A 42 -7.25 1.04 -4.92
CA GLY A 42 -6.10 0.22 -5.31
C GLY A 42 -4.86 0.44 -4.43
N GLY A 43 -4.65 1.66 -3.91
CA GLY A 43 -3.56 1.94 -2.98
C GLY A 43 -3.69 1.19 -1.66
N HIS A 44 -4.91 1.02 -1.14
CA HIS A 44 -5.13 0.26 0.09
C HIS A 44 -4.84 -1.24 -0.12
N LEU A 45 -5.38 -1.83 -1.19
CA LEU A 45 -5.08 -3.22 -1.59
C LEU A 45 -3.58 -3.46 -1.74
N MET A 46 -2.89 -2.52 -2.41
CA MET A 46 -1.45 -2.56 -2.61
C MET A 46 -0.66 -2.46 -1.29
N LEU A 47 -1.04 -1.56 -0.38
CA LEU A 47 -0.36 -1.38 0.90
C LEU A 47 -0.50 -2.60 1.82
N GLN A 48 -1.66 -3.24 1.85
CA GLN A 48 -1.83 -4.50 2.58
C GLN A 48 -0.98 -5.62 1.95
N ALA A 49 -0.86 -5.70 0.61
CA ALA A 49 0.04 -6.66 -0.02
C ALA A 49 1.53 -6.42 0.36
N ILE A 50 1.95 -5.15 0.43
CA ILE A 50 3.30 -4.78 0.89
C ILE A 50 3.51 -5.20 2.35
N SER A 51 2.55 -4.91 3.24
CA SER A 51 2.60 -5.26 4.66
C SER A 51 2.69 -6.78 4.88
N ALA A 52 1.93 -7.57 4.10
CA ALA A 52 2.03 -9.03 4.10
C ALA A 52 3.43 -9.51 3.69
N ALA A 53 4.02 -8.92 2.64
CA ALA A 53 5.38 -9.25 2.23
C ALA A 53 6.43 -8.87 3.29
N ILE A 54 6.35 -7.67 3.87
CA ILE A 54 7.24 -7.21 4.95
C ILE A 54 7.22 -8.18 6.13
N SER A 55 6.06 -8.74 6.46
CA SER A 55 5.90 -9.71 7.56
C SER A 55 6.66 -11.03 7.34
N THR A 56 7.16 -11.29 6.12
CA THR A 56 7.95 -12.49 5.76
C THR A 56 9.43 -12.20 5.54
N VAL A 57 9.89 -11.00 5.89
CA VAL A 57 11.24 -10.51 5.61
C VAL A 57 11.90 -10.04 6.92
N PRO A 58 13.20 -10.33 7.15
CA PRO A 58 13.92 -9.82 8.32
C PRO A 58 13.93 -8.29 8.38
N LYS A 59 13.93 -7.73 9.60
CA LYS A 59 13.76 -6.28 9.84
C LYS A 59 14.86 -5.41 9.24
N GLU A 60 16.01 -5.98 8.91
CA GLU A 60 17.14 -5.27 8.29
C GLU A 60 16.99 -5.05 6.78
N TYR A 61 15.95 -5.60 6.14
CA TYR A 61 15.67 -5.39 4.71
C TYR A 61 14.48 -4.46 4.51
N TYR A 62 14.62 -3.52 3.58
CA TYR A 62 13.60 -2.53 3.25
C TYR A 62 13.16 -2.68 1.80
N VAL A 63 11.89 -2.43 1.50
CA VAL A 63 11.38 -2.41 0.12
C VAL A 63 12.17 -1.39 -0.69
N ASN A 64 12.79 -1.81 -1.80
CA ASN A 64 13.53 -0.93 -2.72
C ASN A 64 12.77 -0.70 -4.02
N SER A 65 11.95 -1.68 -4.43
CA SER A 65 11.18 -1.64 -5.66
C SER A 65 10.02 -2.61 -5.58
N MET A 66 8.98 -2.32 -6.36
CA MET A 66 7.83 -3.18 -6.52
C MET A 66 7.25 -3.02 -7.92
N HIS A 67 6.65 -4.09 -8.41
CA HIS A 67 5.88 -4.11 -9.64
C HIS A 67 4.56 -4.83 -9.38
N ASN A 68 3.45 -4.30 -9.85
CA ASN A 68 2.16 -4.94 -9.65
C ASN A 68 1.21 -4.75 -10.84
N TYR A 69 0.28 -5.69 -10.95
CA TYR A 69 -0.85 -5.63 -11.85
C TYR A 69 -2.15 -5.72 -11.05
N PHE A 70 -3.06 -4.78 -11.27
CA PHE A 70 -4.44 -4.86 -10.79
C PHE A 70 -5.27 -5.63 -11.83
N LEU A 71 -5.77 -6.80 -11.45
CA LEU A 71 -6.41 -7.76 -12.35
C LEU A 71 -7.93 -7.78 -12.24
N SER A 72 -8.47 -7.37 -11.09
CA SER A 72 -9.92 -7.33 -10.85
C SER A 72 -10.26 -6.30 -9.79
N PRO A 73 -11.46 -5.68 -9.86
CA PRO A 73 -11.91 -4.78 -8.83
C PRO A 73 -12.19 -5.53 -7.51
N GLY A 74 -11.77 -4.95 -6.39
CA GLY A 74 -12.11 -5.46 -5.06
C GLY A 74 -13.39 -4.85 -4.49
N SER A 75 -14.09 -5.60 -3.64
CA SER A 75 -15.17 -5.12 -2.76
C SER A 75 -14.62 -4.72 -1.38
N GLU A 76 -15.50 -4.34 -0.46
CA GLU A 76 -15.17 -4.09 0.96
C GLU A 76 -14.81 -5.35 1.75
N ASP A 77 -15.02 -6.54 1.18
CA ASP A 77 -14.74 -7.80 1.86
C ASP A 77 -13.23 -7.94 2.19
N PRO A 78 -12.87 -8.66 3.27
CA PRO A 78 -11.46 -8.96 3.56
C PRO A 78 -10.76 -9.67 2.40
N VAL A 79 -9.49 -9.34 2.20
CA VAL A 79 -8.64 -9.92 1.15
C VAL A 79 -7.62 -10.88 1.78
N THR A 80 -7.38 -12.00 1.11
CA THR A 80 -6.33 -12.96 1.47
C THR A 80 -5.10 -12.73 0.59
N TYR A 81 -3.95 -12.54 1.21
CA TYR A 81 -2.65 -12.31 0.59
C TYR A 81 -1.78 -13.55 0.77
N HIS A 82 -1.44 -14.21 -0.34
CA HIS A 82 -0.49 -15.32 -0.36
C HIS A 82 0.89 -14.78 -0.75
N VAL A 83 1.90 -15.06 0.07
CA VAL A 83 3.26 -14.59 -0.15
C VAL A 83 4.16 -15.76 -0.52
N ASP A 84 4.69 -15.74 -1.74
CA ASP A 84 5.69 -16.70 -2.21
C ASP A 84 7.11 -16.14 -1.98
N LEU A 85 7.95 -16.96 -1.35
CA LEU A 85 9.35 -16.65 -1.06
C LEU A 85 10.21 -16.98 -2.29
N MET A 86 10.29 -16.02 -3.21
CA MET A 86 10.95 -16.22 -4.51
C MET A 86 12.47 -16.40 -4.39
N HIS A 87 13.12 -15.61 -3.54
CA HIS A 87 14.57 -15.65 -3.34
C HIS A 87 14.97 -14.98 -2.03
N ASP A 88 15.84 -15.65 -1.25
CA ASP A 88 16.49 -15.10 -0.06
C ASP A 88 18.00 -15.05 -0.26
N GLY A 89 18.50 -13.89 -0.72
CA GLY A 89 19.92 -13.62 -0.87
C GLY A 89 20.48 -12.82 0.29
N LYS A 90 21.81 -12.70 0.34
CA LYS A 90 22.51 -11.93 1.39
C LYS A 90 22.23 -10.42 1.34
N THR A 91 21.94 -9.89 0.16
CA THR A 91 21.75 -8.44 -0.08
C THR A 91 20.33 -8.13 -0.51
N PHE A 92 19.73 -9.00 -1.32
CA PHE A 92 18.40 -8.86 -1.87
C PHE A 92 17.51 -10.01 -1.48
N ILE A 93 16.27 -9.69 -1.18
CA ILE A 93 15.20 -10.63 -0.93
C ILE A 93 14.06 -10.30 -1.88
N ASN A 94 13.48 -11.32 -2.53
CA ASN A 94 12.34 -11.12 -3.43
C ASN A 94 11.12 -11.89 -2.92
N ARG A 95 9.96 -11.24 -3.01
CA ARG A 95 8.65 -11.82 -2.67
C ARG A 95 7.71 -11.65 -3.85
N PHE A 96 6.84 -12.63 -4.06
CA PHE A 96 5.66 -12.49 -4.90
C PHE A 96 4.43 -12.54 -4.01
N VAL A 97 3.46 -11.65 -4.25
CA VAL A 97 2.23 -11.58 -3.48
C VAL A 97 1.05 -11.71 -4.42
N LYS A 98 0.17 -12.67 -4.14
CA LYS A 98 -1.11 -12.83 -4.80
C LYS A 98 -2.23 -12.45 -3.83
N ALA A 99 -2.93 -11.37 -4.14
CA ALA A 99 -4.11 -10.94 -3.39
C ALA A 99 -5.37 -11.55 -4.01
N THR A 100 -6.15 -12.25 -3.19
CA THR A 100 -7.39 -12.91 -3.61
C THR A 100 -8.57 -12.52 -2.75
N GLN A 101 -9.73 -12.37 -3.37
CA GLN A 101 -11.00 -12.07 -2.71
C GLN A 101 -12.09 -12.91 -3.38
N ASN A 102 -12.86 -13.65 -2.60
CA ASN A 102 -13.96 -14.50 -3.10
C ASN A 102 -13.52 -15.43 -4.26
N GLY A 103 -12.31 -16.00 -4.16
CA GLY A 103 -11.73 -16.89 -5.18
C GLY A 103 -11.19 -16.19 -6.44
N LYS A 104 -11.30 -14.86 -6.55
CA LYS A 104 -10.78 -14.07 -7.67
C LYS A 104 -9.47 -13.40 -7.30
N THR A 105 -8.56 -13.31 -8.26
CA THR A 105 -7.27 -12.61 -8.06
C THR A 105 -7.46 -11.12 -8.32
N LEU A 106 -7.22 -10.29 -7.31
CA LEU A 106 -7.34 -8.84 -7.42
C LEU A 106 -6.03 -8.20 -7.89
N LEU A 107 -4.90 -8.69 -7.35
CA LEU A 107 -3.58 -8.10 -7.54
C LEU A 107 -2.51 -9.19 -7.53
N ASN A 108 -1.60 -9.11 -8.51
CA ASN A 108 -0.32 -9.79 -8.47
C ASN A 108 0.78 -8.75 -8.27
N MET A 109 1.71 -9.00 -7.36
CA MET A 109 2.79 -8.08 -7.03
C MET A 109 4.11 -8.82 -6.84
N GLN A 110 5.19 -8.23 -7.33
CA GLN A 110 6.56 -8.61 -6.99
C GLN A 110 7.20 -7.47 -6.21
N LEU A 111 7.89 -7.81 -5.13
CA LEU A 111 8.64 -6.86 -4.32
C LEU A 111 10.09 -7.30 -4.22
N SER A 112 11.00 -6.33 -4.32
CA SER A 112 12.39 -6.52 -3.94
C SER A 112 12.69 -5.73 -2.68
N PHE A 113 13.39 -6.39 -1.77
CA PHE A 113 13.87 -5.85 -0.52
C PHE A 113 15.39 -5.81 -0.55
N LYS A 114 15.97 -4.74 -0.04
CA LYS A 114 17.42 -4.56 0.07
C LYS A 114 17.77 -4.15 1.48
N ARG A 115 18.83 -4.73 2.03
CA ARG A 115 19.41 -4.27 3.30
C ARG A 115 20.22 -2.99 3.10
N LYS A 116 20.38 -2.20 4.17
CA LYS A 116 21.22 -0.99 4.12
C LYS A 116 22.68 -1.36 3.82
N GLU A 117 23.32 -0.62 2.92
CA GLU A 117 24.74 -0.73 2.60
C GLU A 117 25.49 0.49 3.15
N LEU A 118 26.71 0.27 3.67
CA LEU A 118 27.52 1.32 4.27
C LEU A 118 28.09 2.29 3.22
N ASP A 119 28.55 1.74 2.09
CA ASP A 119 29.07 2.52 0.98
C ASP A 119 28.02 2.57 -0.13
N SER A 120 27.39 3.74 -0.30
CA SER A 120 26.51 4.00 -1.44
C SER A 120 26.81 5.36 -2.06
N ILE A 121 26.90 5.39 -3.39
CA ILE A 121 26.95 6.64 -4.14
C ILE A 121 25.57 7.28 -4.03
N GLN A 122 25.52 8.50 -3.51
CA GLN A 122 24.27 9.25 -3.37
C GLN A 122 24.21 10.36 -4.40
N HIS A 123 23.20 10.32 -5.26
CA HIS A 123 22.85 11.41 -6.16
C HIS A 123 21.34 11.41 -6.36
N GLN A 124 20.77 12.60 -6.56
CA GLN A 124 19.39 12.79 -6.95
C GLN A 124 19.29 14.08 -7.76
N TRP A 125 18.25 14.20 -8.58
CA TRP A 125 17.94 15.47 -9.22
C TRP A 125 17.56 16.53 -8.19
N LYS A 126 17.87 17.81 -8.49
CA LYS A 126 17.38 18.93 -7.69
C LYS A 126 15.85 18.97 -7.79
N MET A 127 15.18 19.12 -6.66
CA MET A 127 13.72 19.33 -6.62
C MET A 127 13.37 20.58 -7.48
N PRO A 128 12.36 20.51 -8.36
CA PRO A 128 11.92 21.67 -9.13
C PRO A 128 11.38 22.78 -8.22
N GLU A 129 11.43 24.02 -8.69
CA GLU A 129 10.81 25.14 -7.98
C GLU A 129 9.28 25.00 -8.07
N CYS A 130 8.60 25.02 -6.92
CA CYS A 130 7.14 24.98 -6.82
C CYS A 130 6.66 25.85 -5.65
N PRO A 131 5.39 26.31 -5.66
CA PRO A 131 4.81 27.03 -4.53
C PRO A 131 4.88 26.21 -3.24
N LEU A 132 4.84 26.89 -2.10
CA LEU A 132 4.78 26.23 -0.80
C LEU A 132 3.37 25.65 -0.58
N PRO A 133 3.24 24.55 0.20
CA PRO A 133 1.93 23.96 0.48
C PRO A 133 0.90 24.93 1.08
N GLU A 134 1.33 25.88 1.90
CA GLU A 134 0.49 26.93 2.50
C GLU A 134 -0.08 27.94 1.49
N ASP A 135 0.54 28.06 0.30
CA ASP A 135 0.10 28.94 -0.78
C ASP A 135 -0.93 28.27 -1.69
N LEU A 136 -1.21 26.97 -1.49
CA LEU A 136 -2.12 26.18 -2.31
C LEU A 136 -3.47 26.01 -1.63
N THR A 137 -4.54 26.07 -2.42
CA THR A 137 -5.87 25.66 -1.96
C THR A 137 -5.91 24.16 -1.71
N SER A 138 -6.51 23.74 -0.60
CA SER A 138 -6.61 22.31 -0.30
C SER A 138 -7.45 21.58 -1.36
N ALA A 139 -7.17 20.29 -1.58
CA ALA A 139 -7.94 19.48 -2.51
C ALA A 139 -9.44 19.49 -2.16
N LYS A 140 -9.77 19.47 -0.86
CA LYS A 140 -11.15 19.54 -0.36
C LYS A 140 -11.84 20.84 -0.82
N GLU A 141 -11.24 21.99 -0.51
CA GLU A 141 -11.80 23.29 -0.91
C GLU A 141 -11.91 23.41 -2.43
N HIS A 142 -10.91 22.92 -3.16
CA HIS A 142 -10.91 22.90 -4.61
C HIS A 142 -12.10 22.11 -5.17
N PHE A 143 -12.30 20.87 -4.72
CA PHE A 143 -13.41 20.03 -5.17
C PHE A 143 -14.78 20.55 -4.70
N ASP A 144 -14.90 21.01 -3.45
CA ASP A 144 -16.13 21.60 -2.91
C ASP A 144 -16.57 22.85 -3.69
N SER A 145 -15.63 23.63 -4.24
CA SER A 145 -15.95 24.79 -5.08
C SER A 145 -16.52 24.41 -6.46
N LYS A 146 -16.17 23.22 -6.98
CA LYS A 146 -16.53 22.74 -8.32
C LYS A 146 -17.74 21.81 -8.33
N LEU A 147 -18.00 21.10 -7.23
CA LEU A 147 -19.09 20.13 -7.09
C LEU A 147 -20.43 20.76 -6.66
N ARG A 148 -20.49 22.07 -6.37
CA ARG A 148 -21.73 22.80 -5.99
C ARG A 148 -22.78 22.96 -7.11
N PHE A 149 -22.59 22.37 -8.29
CA PHE A 149 -23.47 22.50 -9.45
C PHE A 149 -24.12 21.18 -9.90
N ILE A 150 -24.19 20.17 -9.02
CA ILE A 150 -24.97 18.94 -9.26
C ILE A 150 -25.94 18.74 -8.09
#